data_AF-A0A940IIM4-F1
#
_entry.id   AF-A0A940IIM4-F1
#
_cell.length_a   1.000
_cell.length_b   1.000
_cell.length_c   1.000
_cell.angle_alpha   90.00
_cell.angle_beta   90.00
_cell.angle_gamma   90.00
#
_symmetry.space_group_name_H-M   'P 1'
#
loop_
_entity.id
_entity.type
_entity.pdbx_description
1 polymer ?
#
loop_
_entity_poly.entity_id
_entity_poly.type
_entity_poly.pdbx_seq_one_letter_code
_entity_poly.pdbx_strand_id
1 'polypeptide(L)'
;MKRYLMFAASAAALFLAAGCSEEQKTAAVFGGFDTECRTVGLYFPGALGSFTEEYGVQVCMNPQRRTFRLQDSDQSRFAHVVFSSVPSVVSDRVTAEVTVRGLAAVGSSIEMEVVKAEGNRVWLSSETVNMIIPAL
;
A
#
# COMPACT_ATOMS: atom_id res chain seq x y z
N MET A 1 41.32 55.96 25.54
CA MET A 1 42.32 55.45 24.57
C MET A 1 41.84 54.11 24.02
N LYS A 2 41.88 53.93 22.68
CA LYS A 2 41.96 52.71 21.82
C LYS A 2 41.33 51.38 22.33
N ARG A 3 40.27 50.85 21.69
CA ARG A 3 40.19 49.72 20.67
C ARG A 3 40.75 48.37 21.21
N TYR A 4 40.05 47.22 21.14
CA TYR A 4 39.82 46.29 19.99
C TYR A 4 38.68 45.27 20.32
N LEU A 5 37.71 44.99 19.41
CA LEU A 5 37.50 43.75 18.59
C LEU A 5 37.45 42.41 19.40
N MET A 6 36.59 41.40 19.20
CA MET A 6 35.52 41.08 18.23
C MET A 6 34.82 39.78 18.74
N PHE A 7 33.52 39.61 18.47
CA PHE A 7 32.69 38.40 18.31
C PHE A 7 33.08 37.03 18.92
N ALA A 8 32.14 36.42 19.66
CA ALA A 8 31.64 35.05 19.40
C ALA A 8 30.38 34.76 20.23
N ALA A 9 29.26 34.50 19.56
CA ALA A 9 28.03 33.96 20.15
C ALA A 9 28.01 32.44 19.93
N SER A 10 27.77 31.66 20.99
CA SER A 10 27.45 30.22 20.97
C SER A 10 26.95 29.85 22.36
N ALA A 11 25.66 29.54 22.57
CA ALA A 11 24.94 28.30 22.26
C ALA A 11 24.80 27.41 23.52
N ALA A 12 23.67 26.70 23.57
CA ALA A 12 23.25 25.70 24.57
C ALA A 12 22.72 26.23 25.91
N ALA A 13 21.67 25.68 26.52
CA ALA A 13 20.60 24.80 26.08
C ALA A 13 19.60 24.82 27.25
N LEU A 14 18.37 25.29 27.03
CA LEU A 14 17.29 25.16 28.01
C LEU A 14 16.37 24.04 27.53
N PHE A 15 16.56 22.83 28.05
CA PHE A 15 15.59 21.76 27.89
C PHE A 15 14.40 22.07 28.81
N LEU A 16 13.28 22.51 28.24
CA LEU A 16 11.98 22.42 28.88
C LEU A 16 11.18 21.30 28.20
N ALA A 17 10.67 20.40 29.04
CA ALA A 17 9.81 19.31 28.64
C ALA A 17 8.35 19.77 28.46
N ALA A 18 7.66 18.99 27.63
CA ALA A 18 6.23 18.69 27.63
C ALA A 18 5.23 19.78 27.20
N GLY A 19 4.50 19.49 26.13
CA GLY A 19 3.25 20.18 25.80
C GLY A 19 2.70 19.81 24.43
N CYS A 20 1.80 18.82 24.40
CA CYS A 20 0.79 18.46 23.40
C CYS A 20 0.98 18.89 21.93
N SER A 21 1.25 17.87 21.13
CA SER A 21 1.04 17.83 19.67
C SER A 21 -0.44 18.04 19.33
N GLU A 22 -0.73 19.07 18.55
CA GLU A 22 -1.85 19.09 17.60
C GLU A 22 -1.36 19.72 16.30
N GLU A 23 -0.65 18.93 15.49
CA GLU A 23 -0.49 19.25 14.08
C GLU A 23 -1.64 18.62 13.31
N GLN A 24 -2.55 19.48 12.84
CA GLN A 24 -3.66 19.16 11.97
C GLN A 24 -3.18 18.33 10.78
N LYS A 25 -3.49 17.03 10.81
CA LYS A 25 -3.39 16.19 9.62
C LYS A 25 -4.72 16.28 8.89
N THR A 26 -4.76 17.11 7.86
CA THR A 26 -5.75 17.03 6.79
C THR A 26 -5.60 15.66 6.13
N ALA A 27 -6.29 14.67 6.71
CA ALA A 27 -6.50 13.37 6.09
C ALA A 27 -7.48 13.61 4.94
N ALA A 28 -6.92 13.81 3.75
CA ALA A 28 -7.69 13.74 2.52
C ALA A 28 -8.39 12.38 2.48
N VAL A 29 -9.66 12.44 2.07
CA VAL A 29 -10.61 11.34 1.96
C VAL A 29 -10.03 10.23 1.06
N PHE A 30 -9.39 9.24 1.67
CA PHE A 30 -9.15 7.91 1.10
C PHE A 30 -9.69 6.90 2.10
N GLY A 31 -10.99 6.64 2.01
CA GLY A 31 -11.59 5.55 2.77
C GLY A 31 -10.94 4.24 2.36
N GLY A 32 -10.20 3.61 3.29
CA GLY A 32 -9.99 2.16 3.25
C GLY A 32 -8.59 1.64 2.90
N PHE A 33 -7.50 2.38 3.06
CA PHE A 33 -6.18 1.75 3.23
C PHE A 33 -5.75 1.91 4.68
N ASP A 34 -5.86 0.84 5.46
CA ASP A 34 -5.29 0.82 6.79
C ASP A 34 -3.77 1.00 6.66
N THR A 35 -3.21 1.94 7.43
CA THR A 35 -1.79 2.35 7.39
C THR A 35 -0.77 1.22 7.66
N GLU A 36 -1.27 -0.01 7.89
CA GLU A 36 -0.51 -1.23 8.15
C GLU A 36 -0.27 -2.10 6.90
N CYS A 37 -0.98 -1.88 5.79
CA CYS A 37 -0.77 -2.67 4.56
C CYS A 37 0.57 -2.29 3.91
N ARG A 38 1.61 -3.11 4.13
CA ARG A 38 2.99 -2.84 3.68
C ARG A 38 3.56 -3.87 2.71
N THR A 39 2.90 -5.00 2.48
CA THR A 39 3.44 -6.10 1.68
C THR A 39 2.53 -6.48 0.53
N VAL A 40 3.11 -7.12 -0.48
CA VAL A 40 2.37 -7.55 -1.67
C VAL A 40 1.30 -8.57 -1.23
N GLY A 41 0.07 -8.34 -1.68
CA GLY A 41 -1.07 -9.08 -1.15
C GLY A 41 -2.45 -8.60 -1.63
N LEU A 42 -3.46 -9.41 -1.31
CA LEU A 42 -4.88 -9.06 -1.35
C LEU A 42 -5.38 -8.85 0.09
N TYR A 43 -6.14 -7.77 0.30
CA TYR A 43 -6.67 -7.36 1.58
C TYR A 43 -8.18 -7.15 1.47
N PHE A 44 -8.95 -7.86 2.29
CA PHE A 44 -10.40 -7.74 2.30
C PHE A 44 -10.84 -6.83 3.45
N PRO A 45 -11.55 -5.71 3.17
CA PRO A 45 -12.09 -4.86 4.22
C PRO A 45 -12.98 -5.65 5.20
N GLY A 46 -12.93 -5.30 6.50
CA GLY A 46 -13.89 -5.81 7.49
C GLY A 46 -13.62 -7.22 8.05
N ALA A 47 -12.36 -7.54 8.40
CA ALA A 47 -11.95 -8.81 9.01
C ALA A 47 -12.21 -10.08 8.17
N LEU A 48 -12.52 -9.92 6.89
CA LEU A 48 -12.71 -11.02 5.92
C LEU A 48 -11.40 -11.75 5.57
N GLY A 49 -10.26 -11.23 6.03
CA GLY A 49 -8.93 -11.85 5.93
C GLY A 49 -7.97 -11.09 5.03
N SER A 50 -6.74 -11.60 4.96
CA SER A 50 -5.71 -11.12 4.04
C SER A 50 -4.94 -12.30 3.45
N PHE A 51 -4.34 -12.07 2.30
CA PHE A 51 -3.50 -13.04 1.61
C PHE A 51 -2.25 -12.32 1.12
N THR A 52 -1.13 -12.50 1.83
CA THR A 52 0.06 -11.64 1.69
C THR A 52 1.36 -12.46 1.73
N GLU A 53 2.43 -11.90 1.17
CA GLU A 53 3.78 -12.50 1.19
C GLU A 53 4.29 -12.87 2.59
N GLU A 54 3.88 -12.14 3.63
CA GLU A 54 4.32 -12.38 5.01
C GLU A 54 3.94 -13.77 5.53
N TYR A 55 2.91 -14.40 4.96
CA TYR A 55 2.43 -15.71 5.35
C TYR A 55 3.06 -16.87 4.56
N GLY A 56 4.22 -16.65 3.92
CA GLY A 56 4.90 -17.69 3.13
C GLY A 56 4.24 -17.96 1.78
N VAL A 57 3.53 -16.96 1.25
CA VAL A 57 2.81 -17.04 -0.02
C VAL A 57 3.78 -16.86 -1.19
N GLN A 58 3.68 -17.73 -2.18
CA GLN A 58 4.39 -17.58 -3.45
C GLN A 58 3.68 -16.54 -4.32
N VAL A 59 4.47 -15.62 -4.87
CA VAL A 59 3.98 -14.54 -5.74
C VAL A 59 4.51 -14.75 -7.15
N CYS A 60 3.61 -14.70 -8.12
CA CYS A 60 3.95 -14.75 -9.53
C CYS A 60 3.27 -13.60 -10.26
N MET A 61 4.02 -12.97 -11.16
CA MET A 61 3.56 -11.84 -11.93
C MET A 61 4.00 -11.99 -13.38
N ASN A 62 3.09 -11.68 -14.31
CA ASN A 62 3.38 -11.71 -15.74
C ASN A 62 2.80 -10.45 -16.41
N PRO A 63 3.63 -9.46 -16.76
CA PRO A 63 3.19 -8.23 -17.40
C PRO A 63 2.57 -8.42 -18.78
N GLN A 64 3.11 -9.33 -19.59
CA GLN A 64 2.57 -9.61 -20.93
C GLN A 64 1.14 -10.13 -20.87
N ARG A 65 0.85 -10.96 -19.85
CA ARG A 65 -0.48 -11.53 -19.61
C ARG A 65 -1.32 -10.68 -18.65
N ARG A 66 -0.75 -9.64 -18.04
CA ARG A 66 -1.35 -8.80 -16.99
C ARG A 66 -1.90 -9.62 -15.82
N THR A 67 -1.22 -10.70 -15.50
CA THR A 67 -1.66 -11.62 -14.44
C THR A 67 -0.83 -11.46 -13.19
N PHE A 68 -1.49 -11.49 -12.05
CA PHE A 68 -0.90 -11.53 -10.73
C PHE A 68 -1.48 -12.73 -9.97
N ARG A 69 -0.61 -13.54 -9.36
CA ARG A 69 -1.01 -14.74 -8.63
C ARG A 69 -0.33 -14.79 -7.28
N LEU A 70 -1.14 -15.04 -6.26
CA LEU A 70 -0.71 -15.41 -4.92
C LEU A 70 -1.12 -16.86 -4.68
N GLN A 71 -0.26 -17.65 -4.04
CA GLN A 71 -0.55 -19.05 -3.74
C GLN A 71 0.19 -19.53 -2.48
N ASP A 72 -0.50 -20.25 -1.60
CA ASP A 72 0.16 -20.88 -0.45
C ASP A 72 1.17 -21.95 -0.91
N SER A 73 2.21 -22.19 -0.11
CA SER A 73 3.21 -23.22 -0.41
C SER A 73 2.63 -24.62 -0.54
N ASP A 74 1.60 -24.94 0.26
CA ASP A 74 0.86 -26.21 0.20
C ASP A 74 -0.21 -26.24 -0.90
N GLN A 75 -0.33 -25.14 -1.65
CA GLN A 75 -1.30 -24.90 -2.70
C GLN A 75 -2.76 -24.97 -2.23
N SER A 76 -3.07 -24.93 -0.94
CA SER A 76 -4.46 -25.02 -0.46
C SER A 76 -5.29 -23.82 -0.92
N ARG A 77 -4.73 -22.61 -0.83
CA ARG A 77 -5.35 -21.35 -1.28
C ARG A 77 -4.59 -20.71 -2.42
N PHE A 78 -5.33 -20.03 -3.29
CA PHE A 78 -4.75 -19.14 -4.29
C PHE A 78 -5.68 -17.98 -4.62
N ALA A 79 -5.09 -16.89 -5.09
CA ALA A 79 -5.76 -15.80 -5.76
C ALA A 79 -5.07 -15.58 -7.10
N HIS A 80 -5.84 -15.58 -8.19
CA HIS A 80 -5.37 -15.28 -9.53
C HIS A 80 -6.15 -14.10 -10.07
N VAL A 81 -5.43 -13.04 -10.41
CA VAL A 81 -5.98 -11.77 -10.84
C VAL A 81 -5.50 -11.48 -12.25
N VAL A 82 -6.43 -11.10 -13.13
CA VAL A 82 -6.14 -10.68 -14.50
C VAL A 82 -6.61 -9.24 -14.67
N PHE A 83 -5.69 -8.33 -15.00
CA PHE A 83 -6.02 -6.94 -15.21
C PHE A 83 -6.35 -6.63 -16.68
N SER A 84 -7.32 -5.73 -16.92
CA SER A 84 -7.68 -5.26 -18.25
C SER A 84 -6.55 -4.44 -18.90
N SER A 85 -5.79 -3.69 -18.09
CA SER A 85 -4.60 -2.92 -18.46
C SER A 85 -3.51 -3.08 -17.39
N VAL A 86 -2.31 -2.58 -17.64
CA VAL A 86 -1.24 -2.59 -16.62
C VAL A 86 -1.47 -1.44 -15.62
N PRO A 87 -1.83 -1.71 -14.35
CA PRO A 87 -1.97 -0.68 -13.34
C PRO A 87 -0.62 -0.05 -12.99
N SER A 88 -0.45 1.23 -13.28
CA SER A 88 0.84 1.93 -13.08
C SER A 88 0.71 3.41 -12.75
N VAL A 89 -0.35 4.08 -13.23
CA VAL A 89 -0.55 5.51 -13.06
C VAL A 89 -1.57 5.76 -11.95
N VAL A 90 -1.27 6.67 -11.03
CA VAL A 90 -2.20 7.05 -9.95
C VAL A 90 -3.48 7.65 -10.52
N SER A 91 -4.61 7.33 -9.91
CA SER A 91 -5.97 7.67 -10.33
C SER A 91 -6.47 7.00 -11.62
N ASP A 92 -5.67 6.13 -12.25
CA ASP A 92 -6.20 5.25 -13.29
C ASP A 92 -7.12 4.19 -12.69
N ARG A 93 -8.15 3.83 -13.47
CA ARG A 93 -9.05 2.73 -13.15
C ARG A 93 -8.79 1.54 -14.05
N VAL A 94 -8.71 0.37 -13.42
CA VAL A 94 -8.47 -0.92 -14.08
C VAL A 94 -9.54 -1.91 -13.65
N THR A 95 -9.97 -2.77 -14.57
CA THR A 95 -10.83 -3.89 -14.24
C THR A 95 -9.96 -5.09 -13.91
N ALA A 96 -10.21 -5.73 -12.77
CA ALA A 96 -9.52 -6.91 -12.30
C ALA A 96 -10.50 -8.09 -12.29
N GLU A 97 -10.22 -9.12 -13.09
CA GLU A 97 -10.91 -10.40 -12.97
C GLU A 97 -10.24 -11.24 -11.89
N VAL A 98 -10.99 -11.63 -10.86
CA VAL A 98 -10.45 -12.28 -9.67
C VAL A 98 -11.00 -13.71 -9.55
N THR A 99 -10.08 -14.67 -9.55
CA THR A 99 -10.37 -16.08 -9.26
C THR A 99 -9.71 -16.47 -7.95
N VAL A 100 -10.49 -16.93 -6.97
CA VAL A 100 -9.99 -17.34 -5.65
C VAL A 100 -10.36 -18.78 -5.31
N ARG A 101 -9.49 -19.44 -4.54
CA ARG A 101 -9.78 -20.70 -3.85
C ARG A 101 -9.41 -20.57 -2.39
N GLY A 102 -10.32 -20.98 -1.50
CA GLY A 102 -10.10 -20.99 -0.05
C GLY A 102 -9.95 -19.59 0.57
N LEU A 103 -10.45 -18.56 -0.13
CA LEU A 103 -10.59 -17.19 0.36
C LEU A 103 -12.07 -16.78 0.27
N ALA A 104 -12.43 -15.69 0.93
CA ALA A 104 -13.76 -15.10 0.80
C ALA A 104 -14.09 -14.86 -0.68
N ALA A 105 -15.33 -15.20 -1.08
CA ALA A 105 -15.77 -14.98 -2.44
C ALA A 105 -15.76 -13.49 -2.75
N VAL A 106 -15.06 -13.13 -3.82
CA VAL A 106 -15.05 -11.77 -4.37
C VAL A 106 -15.86 -11.78 -5.65
N GLY A 107 -16.45 -10.64 -6.03
CA GLY A 107 -17.01 -10.47 -7.37
C GLY A 107 -15.98 -10.89 -8.42
N SER A 108 -16.43 -11.58 -9.48
CA SER A 108 -15.53 -12.11 -10.51
C SER A 108 -14.85 -11.02 -11.33
N SER A 109 -15.42 -9.81 -11.38
CA SER A 109 -14.89 -8.63 -12.05
C SER A 109 -15.05 -7.43 -11.13
N ILE A 110 -13.95 -6.75 -10.83
CA ILE A 110 -13.87 -5.67 -9.85
C ILE A 110 -13.21 -4.47 -10.52
N GLU A 111 -13.86 -3.31 -10.47
CA GLU A 111 -13.22 -2.06 -10.84
C GLU A 111 -12.34 -1.58 -9.69
N MET A 112 -11.09 -1.27 -10.00
CA MET A 112 -10.08 -0.87 -9.03
C MET A 112 -9.42 0.44 -9.46
N GLU A 113 -9.16 1.32 -8.50
CA GLU A 113 -8.40 2.55 -8.70
C GLU A 113 -6.95 2.36 -8.22
N VAL A 114 -5.98 2.84 -8.98
CA VAL A 114 -4.60 2.97 -8.51
C VAL A 114 -4.52 4.16 -7.55
N VAL A 115 -4.48 3.89 -6.26
CA VAL A 115 -4.47 4.95 -5.22
C VAL A 115 -3.07 5.43 -4.87
N LYS A 116 -2.04 4.62 -5.16
CA LYS A 116 -0.64 4.97 -4.91
C LYS A 116 0.28 4.17 -5.82
N ALA A 117 1.34 4.80 -6.32
CA ALA A 117 2.47 4.15 -6.98
C ALA A 117 3.76 4.70 -6.38
N GLU A 118 4.59 3.84 -5.80
CA GLU A 118 5.83 4.23 -5.16
C GLU A 118 6.87 3.11 -5.23
N GLY A 119 8.08 3.45 -5.67
CA GLY A 119 9.16 2.48 -5.85
C GLY A 119 8.77 1.39 -6.85
N ASN A 120 8.83 0.12 -6.44
CA ASN A 120 8.40 -1.00 -7.27
C ASN A 120 6.98 -1.50 -6.95
N ARG A 121 6.13 -0.68 -6.30
CA ARG A 121 4.83 -1.14 -5.81
C ARG A 121 3.70 -0.23 -6.26
N VAL A 122 2.55 -0.86 -6.46
CA VAL A 122 1.30 -0.22 -6.85
C VAL A 122 0.22 -0.66 -5.87
N TRP A 123 -0.50 0.30 -5.31
CA TRP A 123 -1.64 0.09 -4.42
C TRP A 123 -2.91 0.31 -5.24
N LEU A 124 -3.78 -0.68 -5.19
CA LEU A 124 -5.08 -0.70 -5.87
C LEU A 124 -6.17 -0.78 -4.82
N SER A 125 -7.21 0.02 -4.97
CA SER A 125 -8.36 0.03 -4.06
C SER A 125 -9.66 -0.20 -4.81
N SER A 126 -10.57 -0.92 -4.18
CA SER A 126 -11.97 -1.02 -4.56
C SER A 126 -12.83 -1.11 -3.30
N GLU A 127 -14.15 -1.09 -3.47
CA GLU A 127 -15.08 -1.22 -2.34
C GLU A 127 -14.94 -2.56 -1.59
N THR A 128 -14.49 -3.62 -2.28
CA THR A 128 -14.52 -5.00 -1.76
C THR A 128 -13.14 -5.62 -1.56
N VAL A 129 -12.12 -5.08 -2.22
CA VAL A 129 -10.76 -5.62 -2.20
C VAL A 129 -9.74 -4.49 -2.37
N ASN A 130 -8.71 -4.53 -1.54
CA ASN A 130 -7.51 -3.72 -1.71
C ASN A 130 -6.35 -4.63 -2.09
N MET A 131 -5.41 -4.14 -2.89
CA MET A 131 -4.26 -4.90 -3.32
C MET A 131 -2.99 -4.07 -3.28
N ILE A 132 -1.89 -4.73 -2.96
CA ILE A 132 -0.54 -4.22 -3.21
C ILE A 132 0.13 -5.21 -4.14
N ILE A 133 0.57 -4.74 -5.29
CA ILE A 133 1.26 -5.57 -6.28
C ILE A 133 2.62 -4.96 -6.62
N PRO A 134 3.58 -5.77 -7.10
CA PRO A 134 4.75 -5.21 -7.76
C PRO A 134 4.34 -4.38 -8.98
N ALA A 135 5.09 -3.33 -9.30
CA ALA A 135 4.92 -2.58 -10.54
C ALA A 135 5.23 -3.50 -11.73
N LEU A 136 4.33 -3.49 -12.71
CA LEU A 136 4.29 -4.36 -13.88
C LEU A 136 5.05 -3.79 -15.07
#